data_AF-A0A3P7JQI1-F1
#
_entry.id   AF-A0A3P7JQI1-F1
#
_cell.length_a   1.000
_cell.length_b   1.000
_cell.length_c   1.000
_cell.angle_alpha   90.00
_cell.angle_beta   90.00
_cell.angle_gamma   90.00
#
_symmetry.space_group_name_H-M   'P 1'
#
loop_
_entity.id
_entity.type
_entity.pdbx_description
1 polymer ?
#
loop_
_entity_poly.entity_id
_entity_poly.type
_entity_poly.pdbx_seq_one_letter_code
_entity_poly.pdbx_strand_id
1 'polypeptide(L)'
;VISFDECECSVVLVRGSVPLFWEQPGVQVGSHKVKVRAFEASSSAYHRHFLRLTSTYGKTTVVNLLGSKEGERALADAFRTQHKSSKFASTVDFIDFDYHSQMKISKDSLHRLVKKLAPYMQAASFYLFKNGSVKRRDFDRIVYQSTCLPAF
;
A
#
# COMPACT_ATOMS: atom_id res chain seq x y z
N VAL A 1 -2.13 -5.69 18.20
CA VAL A 1 -1.98 -4.92 19.45
C VAL A 1 -0.72 -5.43 20.12
N ILE A 2 0.15 -4.52 20.56
CA ILE A 2 1.38 -4.85 21.28
C ILE A 2 1.18 -4.31 22.70
N SER A 3 1.26 -5.20 23.68
CA SER A 3 1.11 -4.86 25.11
C SER A 3 2.47 -4.99 25.79
N PHE A 4 2.85 -3.99 26.57
CA PHE A 4 4.09 -3.95 27.34
C PHE A 4 3.87 -3.12 28.61
N ASP A 5 4.13 -3.72 29.77
CA ASP A 5 3.80 -3.16 31.09
C ASP A 5 2.34 -2.68 31.16
N GLU A 6 2.13 -1.45 31.63
CA GLU A 6 0.84 -0.74 31.71
C GLU A 6 0.47 -0.02 30.40
N CYS A 7 1.09 -0.41 29.27
CA CYS A 7 0.87 0.20 27.95
C CYS A 7 0.35 -0.81 26.94
N GLU A 8 -0.64 -0.40 26.15
CA GLU A 8 -1.07 -1.12 24.96
C GLU A 8 -1.01 -0.19 23.76
N CYS A 9 -0.41 -0.65 22.67
CA CYS A 9 -0.42 0.09 21.42
C CYS A 9 -0.93 -0.74 20.24
N SER A 10 -1.48 -0.07 19.22
CA SER A 10 -1.85 -0.74 17.98
C SER A 10 -1.57 0.11 16.76
N VAL A 11 -1.14 -0.57 15.70
CA VAL A 11 -0.89 -0.04 14.36
C VAL A 11 -1.72 -0.85 13.38
N VAL A 12 -2.36 -0.18 12.43
CA VAL A 12 -3.19 -0.83 11.42
C VAL A 12 -2.46 -0.83 10.08
N LEU A 13 -2.35 -2.03 9.49
CA LEU A 13 -1.82 -2.26 8.16
C LEU A 13 -2.96 -2.83 7.31
N VAL A 14 -3.21 -2.23 6.14
CA VAL A 14 -4.25 -2.71 5.22
C VAL A 14 -3.57 -3.31 4.01
N ARG A 15 -4.04 -4.48 3.57
CA ARG A 15 -3.59 -5.12 2.34
C ARG A 15 -4.77 -5.26 1.39
N GLY A 16 -4.54 -5.03 0.11
CA GLY A 16 -5.55 -5.25 -0.91
C GLY A 16 -4.97 -5.39 -2.32
N SER A 17 -5.88 -5.62 -3.27
CA SER A 17 -5.59 -5.66 -4.70
C SER A 17 -5.37 -4.24 -5.24
N VAL A 18 -4.71 -4.11 -6.39
CA VAL A 18 -4.60 -2.83 -7.08
C VAL A 18 -6.00 -2.35 -7.46
N PRO A 19 -6.45 -1.14 -7.05
CA PRO A 19 -7.82 -0.65 -7.27
C PRO A 19 -8.00 -0.10 -8.69
N LEU A 20 -7.69 -0.93 -9.67
CA LEU A 20 -7.91 -0.72 -11.09
C LEU A 20 -8.68 -1.91 -11.66
N PHE A 21 -9.28 -1.75 -12.82
CA PHE A 21 -9.77 -2.89 -13.57
C PHE A 21 -8.58 -3.57 -14.26
N TRP A 22 -8.28 -4.78 -13.83
CA TRP A 22 -7.21 -5.59 -14.40
C TRP A 22 -7.55 -7.06 -14.28
N GLU A 23 -6.96 -7.87 -15.14
CA GLU A 23 -7.13 -9.32 -15.14
C GLU A 23 -5.77 -9.99 -15.30
N GLN A 24 -5.66 -11.17 -14.68
CA GLN A 24 -4.56 -12.08 -14.94
C GLN A 24 -5.14 -13.30 -15.67
N PRO A 25 -4.98 -13.39 -17.00
CA PRO A 25 -5.30 -14.64 -17.70
C PRO A 25 -4.48 -15.76 -17.05
N GLY A 26 -5.13 -16.89 -16.76
CA GLY A 26 -4.70 -17.89 -15.77
C GLY A 26 -3.24 -18.39 -15.84
N VAL A 27 -2.86 -19.18 -14.83
CA VAL A 27 -1.49 -19.70 -14.65
C VAL A 27 -1.12 -20.71 -15.75
N GLN A 28 -0.76 -20.22 -16.94
CA GLN A 28 -0.02 -21.00 -17.91
C GLN A 28 1.47 -20.88 -17.61
N VAL A 29 2.15 -22.02 -17.52
CA VAL A 29 3.58 -22.14 -17.20
C VAL A 29 4.37 -21.22 -18.14
N GLY A 30 4.94 -20.14 -17.59
CA GLY A 30 5.82 -19.21 -18.31
C GLY A 30 5.24 -17.85 -18.71
N SER A 31 3.95 -17.55 -18.45
CA SER A 31 3.36 -16.24 -18.80
C SER A 31 2.35 -15.74 -17.75
N HIS A 32 2.84 -15.03 -16.73
CA HIS A 32 2.00 -14.29 -15.76
C HIS A 32 1.74 -12.85 -16.25
N LYS A 33 1.28 -12.67 -17.50
CA LYS A 33 1.07 -11.34 -18.06
C LYS A 33 -0.22 -10.73 -17.53
N VAL A 34 -0.10 -9.77 -16.62
CA VAL A 34 -1.23 -8.98 -16.14
C VAL A 34 -1.69 -8.00 -17.22
N LYS A 35 -3.00 -7.91 -17.44
CA LYS A 35 -3.62 -7.01 -18.41
C LYS A 35 -4.45 -5.95 -17.70
N VAL A 36 -4.14 -4.69 -17.93
CA VAL A 36 -4.99 -3.56 -17.50
C VAL A 36 -6.18 -3.45 -18.46
N ARG A 37 -7.38 -3.34 -17.90
CA ARG A 37 -8.64 -3.22 -18.66
C ARG A 37 -9.26 -1.87 -18.36
N ALA A 38 -9.90 -1.26 -19.35
CA ALA A 38 -10.72 -0.06 -19.18
C ALA A 38 -10.09 0.98 -18.23
N PHE A 39 -8.85 1.40 -18.54
CA PHE A 39 -8.05 2.25 -17.65
C PHE A 39 -8.76 3.56 -17.32
N GLU A 40 -9.35 4.23 -18.31
CA GLU A 40 -10.14 5.45 -18.09
C GLU A 40 -11.33 5.20 -17.15
N ALA A 41 -12.05 4.09 -17.34
CA ALA A 41 -13.16 3.70 -16.47
C ALA A 41 -12.71 3.35 -15.04
N SER A 42 -11.44 2.98 -14.85
CA SER A 42 -10.86 2.71 -13.52
C SER A 42 -10.79 3.96 -12.65
N SER A 43 -10.83 5.17 -13.23
CA SER A 43 -10.77 6.42 -12.47
C SER A 43 -11.88 6.55 -11.42
N SER A 44 -13.12 6.18 -11.76
CA SER A 44 -14.24 6.22 -10.82
C SER A 44 -14.09 5.18 -9.71
N ALA A 45 -13.66 3.97 -10.05
CA ALA A 45 -13.44 2.89 -9.09
C ALA A 45 -12.30 3.23 -8.12
N TYR A 46 -11.17 3.72 -8.63
CA TYR A 46 -10.04 4.21 -7.86
C TYR A 46 -10.49 5.31 -6.89
N HIS A 47 -11.27 6.27 -7.39
CA HIS A 47 -11.74 7.38 -6.56
C HIS A 47 -12.59 6.91 -5.39
N ARG A 48 -13.60 6.07 -5.65
CA ARG A 48 -14.45 5.51 -4.59
C ARG A 48 -13.66 4.67 -3.60
N HIS A 49 -12.69 3.89 -4.07
CA HIS A 49 -11.84 3.06 -3.23
C HIS A 49 -11.03 3.92 -2.25
N PHE A 50 -10.28 4.90 -2.77
CA PHE A 50 -9.44 5.75 -1.92
C PHE A 50 -10.24 6.71 -1.05
N LEU A 51 -11.40 7.20 -1.52
CA LEU A 51 -12.30 8.00 -0.68
C LEU A 51 -12.76 7.20 0.55
N ARG A 52 -13.15 5.94 0.35
CA ARG A 52 -13.52 5.06 1.47
C ARG A 52 -12.33 4.76 2.37
N LEU A 53 -11.18 4.45 1.79
CA LEU A 53 -9.96 4.12 2.53
C LEU A 53 -9.54 5.28 3.45
N THR A 54 -9.44 6.50 2.91
CA THR A 54 -9.03 7.67 3.70
C THR A 54 -10.12 8.14 4.65
N SER A 55 -11.40 7.98 4.31
CA SER A 55 -12.50 8.28 5.25
C SER A 55 -12.57 7.31 6.41
N THR A 56 -12.23 6.04 6.21
CA THR A 56 -12.30 5.00 7.25
C THR A 56 -11.08 5.06 8.16
N TYR A 57 -9.91 5.39 7.59
CA TYR A 57 -8.62 5.19 8.25
C TYR A 57 -7.73 6.43 8.28
N GLY A 58 -8.23 7.59 7.85
CA GLY A 58 -7.48 8.84 7.87
C GLY A 58 -6.37 8.91 6.82
N LYS A 59 -5.27 9.58 7.17
CA LYS A 59 -4.13 9.74 6.27
C LYS A 59 -3.56 8.37 5.91
N THR A 60 -3.13 8.22 4.67
CA THR A 60 -2.81 6.91 4.11
C THR A 60 -1.53 7.00 3.30
N THR A 61 -0.70 5.97 3.40
CA THR A 61 0.50 5.80 2.58
C THR A 61 0.39 4.47 1.83
N VAL A 62 0.49 4.51 0.51
CA VAL A 62 0.51 3.33 -0.35
C VAL A 62 1.94 2.84 -0.51
N VAL A 63 2.13 1.53 -0.37
CA VAL A 63 3.35 0.82 -0.76
C VAL A 63 2.99 -0.10 -1.93
N ASN A 64 3.44 0.29 -3.12
CA ASN A 64 3.28 -0.49 -4.33
C ASN A 64 4.45 -1.46 -4.48
N LEU A 65 4.17 -2.75 -4.36
CA LEU A 65 5.18 -3.81 -4.45
C LEU A 65 5.35 -4.42 -5.85
N LEU A 66 4.55 -3.96 -6.82
CA LEU A 66 4.53 -4.53 -8.16
C LEU A 66 5.90 -4.43 -8.84
N GLY A 67 6.25 -5.50 -9.55
CA GLY A 67 7.47 -5.64 -10.30
C GLY A 67 7.52 -4.75 -11.54
N SER A 68 8.74 -4.37 -11.90
CA SER A 68 9.07 -3.60 -13.10
C SER A 68 9.27 -4.47 -14.35
N LYS A 69 9.06 -5.79 -14.25
CA LYS A 69 9.20 -6.76 -15.36
C LYS A 69 7.88 -6.98 -16.11
N GLU A 70 7.96 -7.55 -17.32
CA GLU A 70 6.84 -7.68 -18.27
C GLU A 70 5.52 -8.25 -17.68
N GLY A 71 5.58 -9.08 -16.63
CA GLY A 71 4.37 -9.63 -16.01
C GLY A 71 3.52 -8.62 -15.24
N GLU A 72 4.14 -7.65 -14.57
CA GLU A 72 3.46 -6.74 -13.64
C GLU A 72 3.62 -5.25 -13.99
N ARG A 73 4.59 -4.93 -14.86
CA ARG A 73 4.94 -3.56 -15.22
C ARG A 73 3.75 -2.75 -15.70
N ALA A 74 2.92 -3.32 -16.57
CA ALA A 74 1.75 -2.62 -17.10
C ALA A 74 0.77 -2.20 -15.98
N LEU A 75 0.53 -3.08 -15.00
CA LEU A 75 -0.31 -2.77 -13.85
C LEU A 75 0.36 -1.77 -12.89
N ALA A 76 1.68 -1.88 -12.70
CA ALA A 76 2.46 -0.96 -11.88
C ALA A 76 2.42 0.48 -12.43
N ASP A 77 2.68 0.62 -13.73
CA ASP A 77 2.68 1.90 -14.44
C ASP A 77 1.26 2.49 -14.47
N ALA A 78 0.23 1.68 -14.70
CA ALA A 78 -1.16 2.12 -14.62
C ALA A 78 -1.54 2.59 -13.21
N PHE A 79 -1.16 1.87 -12.16
CA PHE A 79 -1.48 2.26 -10.78
C PHE A 79 -0.81 3.58 -10.40
N ARG A 80 0.47 3.74 -10.75
CA ARG A 80 1.21 5.00 -10.57
C ARG A 80 0.54 6.16 -11.33
N THR A 81 0.14 5.92 -12.58
CA THR A 81 -0.49 6.94 -13.44
C THR A 81 -1.86 7.34 -12.91
N GLN A 82 -2.69 6.38 -12.51
CA GLN A 82 -3.99 6.65 -11.91
C GLN A 82 -3.86 7.42 -10.60
N HIS A 83 -2.90 7.04 -9.75
CA HIS A 83 -2.66 7.76 -8.50
C HIS A 83 -2.26 9.21 -8.74
N LYS A 84 -1.25 9.44 -9.59
CA LYS A 84 -0.74 10.78 -9.92
C LYS A 84 -1.80 11.70 -10.54
N SER A 85 -2.70 11.15 -11.35
CA SER A 85 -3.80 11.90 -11.98
C SER A 85 -5.01 12.10 -11.06
N SER A 86 -5.04 11.44 -9.90
CA SER A 86 -6.18 11.52 -8.97
C SER A 86 -6.08 12.73 -8.03
N LYS A 87 -7.22 13.09 -7.44
CA LYS A 87 -7.30 14.10 -6.36
C LYS A 87 -6.52 13.73 -5.09
N PHE A 88 -6.06 12.47 -4.97
CA PHE A 88 -5.33 11.98 -3.80
C PHE A 88 -3.81 12.11 -3.93
N ALA A 89 -3.29 12.52 -5.10
CA ALA A 89 -1.85 12.59 -5.36
C ALA A 89 -1.09 13.48 -4.36
N SER A 90 -1.75 14.50 -3.81
CA SER A 90 -1.17 15.42 -2.82
C SER A 90 -1.39 15.00 -1.36
N THR A 91 -2.36 14.11 -1.09
CA THR A 91 -2.78 13.76 0.27
C THR A 91 -2.43 12.33 0.68
N VAL A 92 -2.26 11.44 -0.29
CA VAL A 92 -1.92 10.03 -0.09
C VAL A 92 -0.51 9.83 -0.62
N ASP A 93 0.42 9.52 0.27
CA ASP A 93 1.79 9.22 -0.09
C ASP A 93 1.85 7.90 -0.88
N PHE A 94 2.71 7.82 -1.90
CA PHE A 94 2.81 6.63 -2.75
C PHE A 94 4.27 6.22 -2.94
N ILE A 95 4.61 5.02 -2.48
CA ILE A 95 5.97 4.47 -2.47
C ILE A 95 6.01 3.28 -3.41
N ASP A 96 6.72 3.42 -4.52
CA ASP A 96 7.10 2.29 -5.36
C ASP A 96 8.29 1.52 -4.75
N PHE A 97 8.13 0.21 -4.60
CA PHE A 97 9.17 -0.71 -4.14
C PHE A 97 9.01 -2.06 -4.84
N ASP A 98 9.62 -2.23 -6.01
CA ASP A 98 9.68 -3.53 -6.71
C ASP A 98 10.43 -4.55 -5.84
N TYR A 99 9.69 -5.36 -5.09
CA TYR A 99 10.27 -6.26 -4.09
C TYR A 99 11.25 -7.25 -4.73
N HIS A 100 10.88 -7.84 -5.86
CA HIS A 100 11.69 -8.85 -6.54
C HIS A 100 13.00 -8.29 -7.07
N SER A 101 12.99 -7.07 -7.62
CA SER A 101 14.21 -6.40 -8.08
C SER A 101 15.06 -5.96 -6.89
N GLN A 102 14.44 -5.32 -5.89
CA GLN A 102 15.14 -4.74 -4.74
C GLN A 102 15.84 -5.82 -3.89
N MET A 103 15.20 -6.96 -3.66
CA MET A 103 15.79 -8.06 -2.89
C MET A 103 16.93 -8.78 -3.64
N LYS A 104 16.97 -8.70 -4.97
CA LYS A 104 18.11 -9.20 -5.77
C LYS A 104 19.32 -8.27 -5.71
N ILE A 105 19.09 -6.96 -5.56
CA ILE A 105 20.17 -5.98 -5.42
C ILE A 105 20.85 -6.12 -4.06
N SER A 106 20.07 -6.19 -2.98
CA SER A 106 20.59 -6.36 -1.62
C SER A 106 19.47 -6.77 -0.66
N LYS A 107 19.80 -7.57 0.36
CA LYS A 107 18.89 -7.86 1.47
C LYS A 107 18.59 -6.60 2.31
N ASP A 108 19.50 -5.62 2.32
CA ASP A 108 19.32 -4.34 3.03
C ASP A 108 18.27 -3.43 2.36
N SER A 109 17.80 -3.78 1.16
CA SER A 109 16.75 -3.03 0.49
C SER A 109 15.47 -2.96 1.31
N LEU A 110 15.15 -4.01 2.08
CA LEU A 110 14.04 -3.98 3.01
C LEU A 110 14.27 -2.98 4.14
N HIS A 111 15.49 -2.92 4.68
CA HIS A 111 15.84 -1.93 5.70
C HIS A 111 15.73 -0.49 5.16
N ARG A 112 16.10 -0.26 3.89
CA ARG A 112 15.91 1.03 3.23
C ARG A 112 14.42 1.38 3.07
N LEU A 113 13.57 0.41 2.73
CA LEU A 113 12.12 0.61 2.70
C LEU A 113 11.57 0.99 4.07
N VAL A 114 11.96 0.25 5.12
CA VAL A 114 11.55 0.55 6.50
C VAL A 114 12.01 1.95 6.92
N LYS A 115 13.25 2.33 6.60
CA LYS A 115 13.76 3.68 6.86
C LYS A 115 12.98 4.75 6.10
N LYS A 116 12.56 4.47 4.86
CA LYS A 116 11.70 5.36 4.07
C LYS A 116 10.28 5.44 4.66
N LEU A 117 9.77 4.36 5.23
CA LEU A 117 8.47 4.31 5.91
C LEU A 117 8.51 4.98 7.29
N ALA A 118 9.67 5.05 7.93
CA ALA A 118 9.82 5.56 9.29
C ALA A 118 9.22 6.96 9.51
N PRO A 119 9.41 7.98 8.64
CA PRO A 119 8.75 9.28 8.83
C PRO A 119 7.22 9.19 8.77
N TYR A 120 6.69 8.30 7.93
CA TYR A 120 5.25 8.06 7.83
C TYR A 120 4.72 7.32 9.06
N MET A 121 5.54 6.47 9.69
CA MET A 121 5.20 5.73 10.92
C MET A 121 5.46 6.54 12.20
N GLN A 122 6.41 7.46 12.22
CA GLN A 122 6.71 8.34 13.36
C GLN A 122 5.75 9.52 13.42
N ALA A 123 5.34 10.03 12.25
CA ALA A 123 4.20 10.93 12.12
C ALA A 123 2.85 10.19 12.12
N ALA A 124 2.85 8.86 12.29
CA ALA A 124 1.64 8.09 12.52
C ALA A 124 1.27 8.16 13.99
N SER A 125 0.02 8.52 14.23
CA SER A 125 -0.61 8.22 15.48
C SER A 125 -0.94 6.73 15.49
N PHE A 126 -0.34 6.02 16.44
CA PHE A 126 -0.79 4.70 16.85
C PHE A 126 -1.80 4.89 17.98
N TYR A 127 -2.73 3.94 18.11
CA TYR A 127 -3.52 3.88 19.33
C TYR A 127 -2.58 3.60 20.49
N LEU A 128 -2.68 4.39 21.57
CA LEU A 128 -1.91 4.20 22.79
C LEU A 128 -2.85 4.28 23.99
N PHE A 129 -2.98 3.17 24.69
CA PHE A 129 -3.56 3.08 26.01
C PHE A 129 -2.42 2.96 27.03
N LYS A 130 -2.44 3.78 28.07
CA LYS A 130 -1.43 3.74 29.13
C LYS A 130 -2.04 4.10 30.48
N ASN A 131 -1.73 3.30 31.50
CA ASN A 131 -2.15 3.51 32.89
C ASN A 131 -3.68 3.70 32.98
N GLY A 132 -4.45 2.78 32.39
CA GLY A 132 -5.92 2.82 32.43
C GLY A 132 -6.57 3.93 31.59
N SER A 133 -5.82 4.67 30.77
CA SER A 133 -6.35 5.78 29.98
C SER A 133 -5.82 5.81 28.55
N VAL A 134 -6.69 6.17 27.60
CA VAL A 134 -6.29 6.40 26.20
C VAL A 134 -5.46 7.68 26.13
N LYS A 135 -4.18 7.56 25.78
CA LYS A 135 -3.26 8.69 25.57
C LYS A 135 -3.25 9.17 24.12
N ARG A 136 -3.47 8.27 23.16
CA ARG A 136 -3.68 8.61 21.75
C ARG A 136 -4.73 7.71 21.13
N ARG A 137 -5.62 8.31 20.34
CA ARG A 137 -6.76 7.64 19.73
C ARG A 137 -6.79 7.76 18.21
N ASP A 138 -5.85 8.50 17.66
CA ASP A 138 -5.80 8.81 16.24
C ASP A 138 -5.28 7.57 15.51
N PHE A 139 -6.08 7.04 14.59
CA PHE A 139 -5.68 6.00 13.63
C PHE A 139 -5.22 6.64 12.33
N ASP A 140 -4.65 7.85 12.41
CA ASP A 140 -4.51 8.74 11.28
C ASP A 140 -3.60 8.21 10.19
N ARG A 141 -2.87 7.11 10.36
CA ARG A 141 -1.97 6.60 9.32
C ARG A 141 -2.01 5.10 9.15
N ILE A 142 -2.39 4.69 7.95
CA ILE A 142 -2.31 3.30 7.47
C ILE A 142 -1.30 3.18 6.34
N VAL A 143 -0.54 2.09 6.38
CA VAL A 143 0.23 1.61 5.23
C VAL A 143 -0.65 0.63 4.45
N TYR A 144 -1.02 1.03 3.22
CA TYR A 144 -1.74 0.19 2.27
C TYR A 144 -0.75 -0.56 1.39
N GLN A 145 -0.66 -1.87 1.55
CA GLN A 145 0.15 -2.72 0.70
C GLN A 145 -0.70 -3.22 -0.48
N SER A 146 -0.28 -2.85 -1.69
CA SER A 146 -0.89 -3.36 -2.91
C SER A 146 -0.15 -4.61 -3.39
N THR A 147 -0.88 -5.71 -3.59
CA THR A 147 -0.34 -6.95 -4.18
C THR A 147 -1.14 -7.36 -5.42
N CYS A 148 -0.45 -7.73 -6.49
CA CYS A 148 -1.02 -8.41 -7.67
C CYS A 148 -1.46 -9.85 -7.39
N LEU A 149 -0.86 -10.52 -6.40
CA LEU A 149 -1.06 -11.94 -6.13
C LEU A 149 -1.25 -12.17 -4.62
N PRO A 150 -2.05 -13.19 -4.21
CA PRO A 150 -1.75 -13.88 -2.97
C PRO A 150 -0.33 -14.43 -3.14
N ALA A 151 0.63 -13.93 -2.37
CA ALA A 151 1.90 -14.64 -2.21
C ALA A 151 1.56 -16.06 -1.73
N PHE A 152 1.76 -17.04 -2.60
CA PHE A 152 1.80 -18.46 -2.24
C PHE A 152 3.25 -18.83 -1.95
#